data_AF-A0A848IVE3-F1
#
_entry.id   AF-A0A848IVE3-F1
#
_cell.length_a   1.000
_cell.length_b   1.000
_cell.length_c   1.000
_cell.angle_alpha   90.00
_cell.angle_beta   90.00
_cell.angle_gamma   90.00
#
_symmetry.space_group_name_H-M   'P 1'
#
loop_
_entity.id
_entity.type
_entity.pdbx_description
1 polymer ?
#
loop_
_entity_poly.entity_id
_entity_poly.type
_entity_poly.pdbx_seq_one_letter_code
_entity_poly.pdbx_strand_id
1 'polypeptide(L)' 'MKVKRLLFFVISLLWLQSCVSVKPYEQIYINDPDMQMGSDSGDNFQKYVHSIREGATPAGSTKGSGGCGCN' A
#
# COMPACT_ATOMS: atom_id res chain seq x y z
N MET A 1 -41.13 6.15 -8.92
CA MET A 1 -39.76 5.74 -9.32
C MET A 1 -38.82 6.91 -9.60
N LYS A 2 -39.29 8.04 -10.17
CA LYS A 2 -38.43 9.22 -10.47
C LYS A 2 -37.81 9.87 -9.21
N VAL A 3 -38.58 10.02 -8.12
CA VAL A 3 -38.09 10.59 -6.85
C VAL A 3 -36.99 9.75 -6.20
N LYS A 4 -37.13 8.42 -6.18
CA LYS A 4 -36.08 7.52 -5.65
C LYS A 4 -34.76 7.62 -6.44
N ARG A 5 -34.84 7.76 -7.78
CA ARG A 5 -33.66 7.97 -8.64
C ARG A 5 -33.00 9.32 -8.37
N LEU A 6 -33.80 10.37 -8.17
CA LEU A 6 -33.31 11.72 -7.88
C LEU A 6 -32.62 11.78 -6.51
N LEU A 7 -33.20 11.11 -5.50
CA LEU A 7 -32.62 10.99 -4.16
C LEU A 7 -31.27 10.24 -4.17
N PHE A 8 -31.18 9.15 -4.93
CA PHE A 8 -29.91 8.44 -5.14
C PHE A 8 -28.84 9.32 -5.81
N PHE A 9 -29.24 10.13 -6.79
CA PHE A 9 -28.33 11.04 -7.48
C PHE A 9 -27.77 12.13 -6.56
N VAL A 10 -28.64 12.72 -5.72
CA VAL A 10 -28.25 13.72 -4.72
C VAL A 10 -27.31 13.12 -3.68
N ILE A 11 -27.59 11.90 -3.20
CA ILE A 11 -26.68 11.20 -2.28
C ILE A 11 -25.32 10.99 -2.95
N SER A 12 -25.27 10.50 -4.18
CA SER A 12 -24.00 10.30 -4.90
C SER A 12 -23.16 11.58 -4.99
N LEU A 13 -23.79 12.71 -5.34
CA LEU A 13 -23.14 14.03 -5.42
C LEU A 13 -22.51 14.51 -4.10
N LEU A 14 -23.07 14.14 -2.95
CA LEU A 14 -22.52 14.51 -1.64
C LEU A 14 -21.22 13.77 -1.33
N TRP A 15 -21.03 12.56 -1.85
CA TRP A 15 -19.83 11.74 -1.59
C TRP A 15 -18.59 12.24 -2.34
N LEU A 16 -18.78 12.98 -3.43
CA LEU A 16 -17.69 13.52 -4.25
C LEU A 16 -17.04 14.78 -3.64
N GLN A 17 -17.58 15.34 -2.55
CA GLN A 17 -17.10 16.58 -1.92
C GLN A 17 -15.91 16.40 -0.96
N SER A 18 -15.36 15.19 -0.82
CA SER A 18 -14.30 14.90 0.15
C SER A 18 -12.89 15.31 -0.29
N CYS A 19 -12.69 15.68 -1.56
CA CYS A 19 -11.37 16.06 -2.07
C CYS A 19 -11.09 17.54 -1.78
N VAL A 20 -10.14 17.82 -0.87
CA VAL A 20 -9.72 19.18 -0.49
C VAL A 20 -8.27 19.40 -0.92
N SER A 21 -7.95 20.59 -1.44
CA SER A 21 -6.58 20.96 -1.77
C SER A 21 -5.76 21.22 -0.50
N VAL A 22 -4.62 20.57 -0.38
CA VAL A 22 -3.67 20.74 0.74
C VAL A 22 -2.87 22.02 0.54
N LYS A 23 -2.70 22.80 1.60
CA LYS A 23 -1.96 24.07 1.53
C LYS A 23 -0.48 23.78 1.24
N PRO A 24 0.22 24.64 0.47
CA PRO A 24 1.59 24.36 0.04
C PRO A 24 2.58 24.05 1.18
N TYR A 25 2.40 24.67 2.34
CA TYR A 25 3.26 24.47 3.50
C TYR A 25 2.93 23.19 4.31
N GLU A 26 1.73 22.63 4.16
CA GLU A 26 1.34 21.35 4.77
C GLU A 26 1.85 20.16 3.96
N GLN A 27 2.24 20.38 2.69
CA GLN A 27 2.79 19.34 1.82
C GLN A 27 4.13 18.79 2.33
N ILE A 28 4.86 19.52 3.17
CA ILE A 28 6.10 19.03 3.78
C ILE A 28 5.88 17.77 4.62
N TYR A 29 4.72 17.67 5.29
CA TYR A 29 4.38 16.52 6.12
C TYR A 29 3.87 15.33 5.30
N ILE A 30 3.24 15.59 4.15
CA ILE A 30 2.74 14.54 3.26
C ILE A 30 3.88 13.96 2.41
N ASN A 31 4.83 14.80 2.01
CA ASN A 31 6.00 14.40 1.23
C ASN A 31 7.16 13.93 2.12
N ASP A 32 6.86 13.51 3.35
CA ASP A 32 7.85 12.90 4.22
C ASP A 32 8.35 11.59 3.60
N PRO A 33 9.68 11.40 3.42
CA PRO A 33 10.27 10.16 2.92
C PRO A 33 9.78 8.92 3.68
N ASP A 34 9.53 9.04 4.99
CA ASP A 34 9.07 7.94 5.84
C ASP A 34 7.59 7.59 5.57
N MET A 35 6.82 8.50 4.98
CA MET A 35 5.41 8.30 4.60
C MET A 35 5.23 7.85 3.15
N GLN A 36 6.32 7.64 2.41
CA GLN A 36 6.22 7.14 1.03
C GLN A 36 5.61 5.74 1.00
N MET A 37 4.56 5.58 0.18
CA MET A 37 3.94 4.28 -0.05
C MET A 37 4.90 3.39 -0.85
N GLY A 38 5.51 2.41 -0.20
CA GLY A 38 6.42 1.47 -0.85
C GLY A 38 7.17 0.62 0.17
N SER A 39 7.93 -0.37 -0.31
CA SER A 39 8.87 -1.08 0.54
C SER A 39 10.22 -0.36 0.54
N ASP A 40 10.60 0.17 1.71
CA ASP A 40 11.96 0.63 1.92
C ASP A 40 12.93 -0.56 2.04
N SER A 41 14.22 -0.29 1.86
CA SER A 41 15.34 -1.19 2.11
C SER A 41 15.21 -1.97 3.43
N GLY A 42 14.78 -1.33 4.53
CA GLY A 42 14.55 -2.01 5.81
C GLY A 42 13.44 -3.05 5.75
N ASP A 43 12.28 -2.69 5.18
CA ASP A 43 11.14 -3.58 5.00
C ASP A 43 11.49 -4.75 4.05
N ASN A 44 12.23 -4.47 2.98
CA ASN A 44 12.73 -5.49 2.06
C ASN A 44 13.68 -6.48 2.76
N PHE A 45 14.55 -6.00 3.66
CA PHE A 45 15.41 -6.85 4.47
C PHE A 45 14.63 -7.70 5.47
N GLN A 46 13.64 -7.11 6.16
CA GLN A 46 12.78 -7.85 7.09
C GLN A 46 12.01 -8.96 6.36
N LYS A 47 11.39 -8.65 5.22
CA LYS A 47 10.71 -9.63 4.35
C LYS A 47 11.65 -10.72 3.87
N TYR A 48 12.89 -10.35 3.53
CA TYR A 48 13.91 -11.32 3.18
C TYR A 48 14.19 -12.28 4.34
N VAL A 49 14.47 -11.77 5.54
CA VAL A 49 14.69 -12.62 6.74
C VAL A 49 13.50 -13.54 7.02
N HIS A 50 12.26 -13.04 6.94
CA HIS A 50 11.06 -13.88 7.06
C HIS A 50 11.01 -14.98 6.00
N SER A 51 11.29 -14.66 4.73
CA SER A 51 11.29 -15.64 3.63
C SER A 51 12.33 -16.75 3.80
N ILE A 52 13.49 -16.44 4.41
CA ILE A 52 14.50 -17.45 4.74
C ILE A 52 14.03 -18.35 5.88
N ARG A 53 13.44 -17.76 6.94
CA ARG A 53 12.93 -18.50 8.11
C ARG A 53 11.77 -19.43 7.76
N GLU A 54 10.90 -19.01 6.86
CA GLU A 54 9.76 -19.81 6.39
C GLU A 54 10.16 -20.86 5.36
N GLY A 55 11.41 -20.84 4.86
CA GLY A 55 11.83 -21.69 3.75
C GLY A 55 11.04 -21.42 2.46
N ALA A 56 10.46 -20.22 2.32
CA ALA A 56 9.57 -19.89 1.19
C ALA A 56 10.30 -19.81 -0.16
N THR A 57 11.64 -19.82 -0.16
CA THR A 57 12.47 -19.72 -1.36
C THR A 57 13.02 -21.10 -1.74
N PRO A 58 12.76 -21.63 -2.95
CA PRO A 58 13.29 -22.92 -3.37
C PRO A 58 14.79 -22.88 -3.68
N ALA A 59 15.43 -24.05 -3.65
CA ALA A 59 16.81 -24.22 -4.09
C ALA A 59 16.97 -23.78 -5.55
N GLY A 60 17.90 -22.84 -5.81
CA GLY A 60 18.18 -22.31 -7.16
C GLY A 60 17.58 -20.93 -7.47
N SER A 61 16.93 -20.27 -6.50
CA SER A 61 16.55 -18.85 -6.64
C SER A 61 17.77 -17.95 -6.83
N THR A 62 17.58 -16.81 -7.49
CA THR A 62 18.63 -15.77 -7.68
C THR A 62 19.14 -15.17 -6.36
N LYS A 63 18.44 -15.41 -5.25
CA LYS A 63 18.89 -15.04 -3.91
C LYS A 63 19.88 -16.09 -3.40
N GLY A 64 21.13 -15.68 -3.17
CA GLY A 64 22.23 -16.56 -2.73
C GLY A 64 22.04 -17.22 -1.36
N SER A 65 21.01 -16.84 -0.60
CA SER A 65 20.57 -17.59 0.57
C SER A 65 19.05 -17.78 0.52
N GLY A 66 18.61 -18.98 0.88
CA GLY A 66 17.22 -19.46 0.75
C GLY A 66 17.22 -20.94 1.07
N GLY A 67 16.50 -21.33 2.11
CA GLY A 67 16.49 -22.71 2.60
C GLY A 67 15.97 -23.70 1.56
N CYS A 68 16.33 -24.98 1.69
CA CYS A 68 15.68 -26.07 0.96
C CYS A 68 14.27 -26.27 1.54
N GLY A 69 13.37 -25.29 1.38
CA GLY A 69 12.03 -25.32 1.95
C GLY A 69 11.33 -26.62 1.62
N CYS A 70 11.17 -27.48 2.63
CA CYS A 70 10.54 -28.79 2.48
C CYS A 70 9.01 -28.71 2.46
N ASN A 71 8.40 -27.75 1.75
CA ASN A 71 6.97 -27.80 1.48
C ASN A 71 6.72 -28.57 0.17
#